data_AF-A0A941ATL3-F1
#
_entry.id   AF-A0A941ATL3-F1
#
_cell.length_a   1.000
_cell.length_b   1.000
_cell.length_c   1.000
_cell.angle_alpha   90.00
_cell.angle_beta   90.00
_cell.angle_gamma   90.00
#
_symmetry.space_group_name_H-M   'P 1'
#
loop_
_entity.id
_entity.type
_entity.pdbx_description
1 polymer ?
#
loop_
_entity_poly.entity_id
_entity_poly.type
_entity_poly.pdbx_seq_one_letter_code
_entity_poly.pdbx_strand_id
1 'polypeptide(L)'
;MQDQRNIVLRIATHGDIVRLNALIRTSAIEITRGFYSPVQAEALAEHVFGVDTVLVDDRTYYLIEVGSEIAACGGWNKRDTLYGGDQAKSPRTRCLIPRHRRPGFQPSSLLRIPPAAASA
;
A
#
# COMPACT_ATOMS: atom_id res chain seq x y z
N MET A 1 23.06 17.12 18.35
CA MET A 1 21.63 17.08 18.75
C MET A 1 21.00 15.88 18.08
N GLN A 2 20.76 14.79 18.81
CA GLN A 2 19.90 13.72 18.29
C GLN A 2 18.47 14.15 18.60
N ASP A 3 17.75 14.56 17.57
CA ASP A 3 16.33 14.87 17.65
C ASP A 3 15.59 13.53 17.81
N GLN A 4 15.27 13.19 19.06
CA GLN A 4 14.66 11.93 19.44
C GLN A 4 13.15 12.00 19.18
N ARG A 5 12.77 12.32 17.94
CA ARG A 5 11.36 12.28 17.52
C ARG A 5 10.90 10.83 17.54
N ASN A 6 9.73 10.59 18.13
CA ASN A 6 9.09 9.29 18.12
C ASN A 6 8.79 8.89 16.66
N ILE A 7 9.43 7.83 16.18
CA ILE A 7 9.28 7.30 14.81
C ILE A 7 8.48 6.01 14.91
N VAL A 8 7.31 5.97 14.26
CA VAL A 8 6.41 4.81 14.27
C VAL A 8 6.22 4.29 12.86
N LEU A 9 6.56 3.02 12.62
CA LEU A 9 6.24 2.31 11.38
C LEU A 9 4.97 1.49 11.59
N ARG A 10 3.96 1.69 10.75
CA ARG A 10 2.72 0.90 10.78
C ARG A 10 2.17 0.63 9.38
N ILE A 11 1.28 -0.36 9.30
CA ILE A 11 0.50 -0.64 8.09
C ILE A 11 -0.51 0.50 7.91
N ALA A 12 -0.63 0.97 6.67
CA ALA A 12 -1.61 2.00 6.30
C ALA A 12 -3.03 1.46 6.33
N THR A 13 -3.97 2.33 6.64
CA THR A 13 -5.41 2.08 6.62
C THR A 13 -6.08 2.97 5.60
N HIS A 14 -7.34 2.69 5.27
CA HIS A 14 -8.12 3.55 4.37
C HIS A 14 -8.24 5.00 4.85
N GLY A 15 -8.25 5.22 6.18
CA GLY A 15 -8.29 6.57 6.76
C GLY A 15 -7.04 7.39 6.47
N ASP A 16 -5.92 6.75 6.10
CA ASP A 16 -4.65 7.42 5.83
C ASP A 16 -4.55 7.94 4.38
N ILE A 17 -5.38 7.43 3.46
CA ILE A 17 -5.22 7.61 1.99
C ILE A 17 -5.16 9.10 1.60
N VAL A 18 -6.04 9.94 2.16
CA VAL A 18 -6.07 11.37 1.84
C VAL A 18 -4.74 12.04 2.23
N ARG A 19 -4.24 11.77 3.43
CA ARG A 19 -2.97 12.33 3.92
C ARG A 19 -1.77 11.78 3.15
N LEU A 20 -1.80 10.50 2.79
CA LEU A 20 -0.77 9.84 2.00
C LEU A 20 -0.70 10.43 0.59
N ASN A 21 -1.82 10.63 -0.10
CA ASN A 21 -1.84 11.24 -1.43
C ASN A 21 -1.30 12.67 -1.40
N ALA A 22 -1.59 13.45 -0.35
CA ALA A 22 -1.02 14.78 -0.19
C ALA A 22 0.52 14.73 -0.04
N LEU A 23 1.04 13.84 0.82
CA LEU A 23 2.48 13.61 0.97
C LEU A 23 3.14 13.19 -0.35
N ILE A 24 2.54 12.24 -1.06
CA ILE A 24 3.03 11.73 -2.34
C ILE A 24 3.10 12.85 -3.37
N ARG A 25 2.07 13.69 -3.47
CA ARG A 25 2.05 14.84 -4.40
C ARG A 25 3.21 15.79 -4.12
N THR A 26 3.41 16.17 -2.86
CA THR A 26 4.54 17.04 -2.47
C THR A 26 5.88 16.40 -2.81
N SER A 27 6.07 15.13 -2.46
CA SER A 27 7.29 14.39 -2.76
C SER A 27 7.56 14.29 -4.26
N ALA A 28 6.54 13.97 -5.06
CA ALA A 28 6.63 13.85 -6.51
C ALA A 28 7.08 15.15 -7.18
N ILE A 29 6.51 16.29 -6.77
CA ILE A 29 6.88 17.60 -7.32
C ILE A 29 8.34 17.94 -6.97
N GLU A 30 8.75 17.71 -5.72
CA GLU A 30 10.11 18.06 -5.29
C GLU A 30 11.18 17.14 -5.88
N ILE A 31 10.95 15.83 -5.93
CA ILE A 31 11.94 14.88 -6.46
C ILE A 31 12.16 15.01 -7.97
N THR A 32 11.16 15.52 -8.70
CA THR A 32 11.21 15.72 -10.16
C THR A 32 11.76 17.09 -10.57
N ARG A 33 11.98 17.99 -9.60
CA ARG A 33 12.52 19.33 -9.84
C ARG A 33 13.88 19.26 -10.54
N GLY A 34 14.02 20.01 -11.64
CA GLY A 34 15.25 20.05 -12.45
C GLY A 34 15.36 18.95 -13.51
N PHE A 35 14.49 17.92 -13.46
CA PHE A 35 14.39 16.89 -14.50
C PHE A 35 13.17 17.09 -15.40
N TYR A 36 12.09 17.65 -14.85
CA TYR A 36 10.83 17.90 -15.54
C TYR A 36 10.44 19.38 -15.44
N SER A 37 9.69 19.86 -16.44
CA SER A 37 9.04 21.17 -16.32
C SER A 37 8.01 21.16 -15.19
N PRO A 38 7.66 22.31 -14.59
CA PRO A 38 6.64 22.37 -13.54
C PRO A 38 5.31 21.72 -13.95
N VAL A 39 4.90 21.92 -15.21
CA VAL A 39 3.67 21.31 -15.75
C VAL A 39 3.78 19.79 -15.87
N GLN A 40 4.95 19.27 -16.26
CA GLN A 40 5.18 17.82 -16.32
C GLN A 40 5.23 17.19 -14.93
N ALA A 41 5.87 17.86 -13.96
CA ALA A 41 5.92 17.40 -12.58
C ALA A 41 4.52 17.30 -11.97
N GLU A 42 3.68 18.31 -12.22
CA GLU A 42 2.28 18.30 -11.79
C GLU A 42 1.47 17.18 -12.46
N ALA A 43 1.64 16.99 -13.77
CA ALA A 43 0.96 15.90 -14.49
C ALA A 43 1.37 14.52 -13.97
N LEU A 44 2.64 14.31 -13.62
CA LEU A 44 3.11 13.07 -12.98
C LEU A 44 2.49 12.89 -11.59
N ALA A 45 2.46 13.95 -10.79
CA ALA A 45 1.89 13.93 -9.44
C ALA A 45 0.38 13.66 -9.45
N GLU A 46 -0.35 14.09 -10.48
CA GLU A 46 -1.78 13.86 -10.63
C GLU A 46 -2.09 12.48 -11.23
N HIS A 47 -1.42 12.10 -12.32
CA HIS A 47 -1.83 10.96 -13.13
C HIS A 47 -1.00 9.70 -12.94
N VAL A 48 0.16 9.78 -12.28
CA VAL A 48 1.05 8.63 -12.09
C VAL A 48 1.20 8.27 -10.62
N PHE A 49 1.53 9.25 -9.78
CA PHE A 49 1.84 9.00 -8.38
C PHE A 49 0.61 9.07 -7.48
N GLY A 50 0.43 8.06 -6.62
CA GLY A 50 -0.66 8.03 -5.65
C GLY A 50 -0.63 6.74 -4.86
N VAL A 51 -1.54 6.62 -3.91
CA VAL A 51 -1.77 5.35 -3.22
C VAL A 51 -2.46 4.37 -4.18
N ASP A 52 -1.94 3.15 -4.23
CA ASP A 52 -2.66 2.00 -4.77
C ASP A 52 -3.47 1.37 -3.63
N THR A 53 -4.80 1.52 -3.67
CA THR A 53 -5.71 1.03 -2.62
C THR A 53 -5.67 -0.48 -2.44
N VAL A 54 -5.31 -1.24 -3.47
CA VAL A 54 -5.15 -2.70 -3.37
C VAL A 54 -3.99 -3.05 -2.44
N LEU A 55 -2.94 -2.22 -2.35
CA LEU A 55 -1.85 -2.44 -1.40
C LEU A 55 -2.29 -2.20 0.05
N VAL A 56 -3.22 -1.26 0.26
CA VAL A 56 -3.84 -1.01 1.56
C VAL A 56 -4.73 -2.19 1.95
N ASP A 57 -5.59 -2.65 1.03
CA ASP A 57 -6.44 -3.84 1.20
C ASP A 57 -5.61 -5.09 1.51
N ASP A 58 -4.50 -5.27 0.80
CA ASP A 58 -3.61 -6.42 0.98
C ASP A 58 -2.74 -6.35 2.23
N ARG A 59 -2.78 -5.23 2.95
CA ARG A 59 -1.93 -4.92 4.10
C ARG A 59 -0.44 -4.97 3.77
N THR A 60 -0.07 -4.53 2.57
CA THR A 60 1.31 -4.45 2.07
C THR A 60 1.78 -3.02 1.83
N TYR A 61 1.00 -2.03 2.27
CA TYR A 61 1.35 -0.61 2.26
C TYR A 61 1.64 -0.12 3.69
N TYR A 62 2.73 0.62 3.84
CA TYR A 62 3.26 1.07 5.11
C TYR A 62 3.46 2.58 5.11
N LEU A 63 3.41 3.16 6.30
CA LEU A 63 3.74 4.55 6.52
C LEU A 63 4.62 4.71 7.77
N ILE A 64 5.41 5.78 7.76
CA ILE A 64 6.24 6.20 8.89
C ILE A 64 5.66 7.51 9.42
N GLU A 65 5.28 7.51 10.69
CA GLU A 65 4.89 8.70 11.44
C GLU A 65 6.08 9.22 12.25
N VAL A 66 6.26 10.54 12.24
CA VAL A 66 7.24 11.24 13.06
C VAL A 66 6.50 12.30 13.87
N GLY A 67 6.24 12.01 15.14
CA GLY A 67 5.27 12.78 15.93
C GLY A 67 3.84 12.53 15.43
N SER A 68 3.14 13.58 15.00
CA SER A 68 1.78 13.50 14.43
C SER A 68 1.73 13.46 12.89
N GLU A 69 2.88 13.63 12.24
CA GLU A 69 2.97 13.78 10.79
C GLU A 69 3.44 12.50 10.10
N ILE A 70 2.86 12.21 8.94
CA ILE A 70 3.33 11.13 8.08
C ILE A 70 4.54 11.65 7.31
N ALA A 71 5.70 11.07 7.55
CA ALA A 71 6.96 11.51 6.95
C ALA A 71 7.36 10.69 5.71
N ALA A 72 6.90 9.44 5.62
CA ALA A 72 7.18 8.57 4.48
C ALA A 72 6.09 7.50 4.31
N CYS A 73 6.00 6.95 3.11
CA CYS A 73 5.13 5.81 2.82
C CYS A 73 5.67 4.98 1.66
N GLY A 74 5.17 3.75 1.53
CA GLY A 74 5.53 2.86 0.44
C GLY A 74 4.96 1.47 0.64
N GLY A 75 5.00 0.64 -0.39
CA GLY A 75 4.49 -0.71 -0.33
C GLY A 75 4.98 -1.56 -1.47
N TRP A 76 4.49 -2.80 -1.49
CA TRP A 76 4.83 -3.77 -2.53
C TRP A 76 3.57 -4.52 -2.98
N ASN A 77 3.51 -4.88 -4.25
CA ASN A 77 2.36 -5.56 -4.84
C ASN A 77 2.57 -7.08 -4.87
N LYS A 78 1.52 -7.84 -4.54
CA LYS A 78 1.47 -9.30 -4.73
C LYS A 78 1.24 -9.69 -6.20
N ARG A 79 1.06 -8.71 -7.08
CA ARG A 79 0.74 -8.87 -8.49
C ARG A 79 1.73 -8.10 -9.35
N ASP A 80 1.74 -8.37 -10.65
CA ASP A 80 2.66 -7.77 -11.63
C ASP A 80 2.27 -6.36 -12.09
N THR A 81 1.41 -5.68 -11.33
CA THR A 81 1.20 -4.24 -11.50
C THR A 81 2.54 -3.53 -11.32
N LEU A 82 2.83 -2.60 -12.24
CA LEU A 82 4.00 -1.73 -12.16
C LEU A 82 3.85 -0.71 -11.01
N TYR A 83 4.59 0.39 -11.10
CA TYR A 83 4.52 1.51 -10.19
C TYR A 83 3.27 2.37 -10.42
N GLY A 84 2.94 3.22 -9.43
CA GLY A 84 1.91 4.24 -9.53
C GLY A 84 0.74 4.05 -8.55
N GLY A 85 -0.18 5.01 -8.55
CA GLY A 85 -1.42 4.97 -7.78
C GLY A 85 -2.58 4.31 -8.52
N ASP A 86 -3.76 4.34 -7.91
CA ASP A 86 -4.99 3.81 -8.51
C ASP A 86 -5.26 4.31 -9.94
N GLN A 87 -4.91 5.55 -10.23
CA GLN A 87 -5.06 6.20 -11.52
C GLN A 87 -4.13 5.67 -12.63
N ALA A 88 -3.04 4.98 -12.26
CA ALA A 88 -2.03 4.48 -13.19
C ALA A 88 -2.15 2.97 -13.47
N LYS A 89 -3.20 2.32 -12.96
CA LYS A 89 -3.36 0.86 -13.04
C LYS A 89 -3.68 0.38 -14.45
N SER A 90 -3.04 -0.72 -14.83
CA SER A 90 -3.43 -1.51 -15.99
C SER A 90 -4.47 -2.58 -15.59
N PRO A 91 -5.51 -2.83 -16.40
CA PRO A 91 -6.56 -3.80 -16.07
C PRO A 91 -6.10 -5.27 -16.15
N ARG A 92 -4.91 -5.56 -16.68
CA ARG A 92 -4.38 -6.93 -16.79
C ARG A 92 -3.28 -7.16 -15.77
N THR A 93 -3.69 -7.56 -14.57
CA THR A 93 -2.79 -7.80 -13.45
C THR A 93 -2.87 -9.27 -13.02
N ARG A 94 -1.74 -9.98 -13.06
CA ARG A 94 -1.59 -11.38 -12.64
C ARG A 94 -0.96 -11.44 -11.26
N CYS A 95 -1.46 -12.33 -10.41
CA CYS A 95 -0.85 -12.62 -9.11
C CYS A 95 0.56 -13.23 -9.30
N LEU A 96 1.55 -12.64 -8.63
CA LEU A 96 2.94 -13.08 -8.62
C LEU A 96 3.23 -14.08 -7.50
N ILE A 97 2.38 -14.14 -6.47
CA ILE A 97 2.55 -15.08 -5.37
C ILE A 97 2.31 -16.51 -5.89
N PRO A 98 3.32 -17.39 -5.86
CA PRO A 98 3.12 -18.78 -6.24
C PRO A 98 2.04 -19.40 -5.36
N ARG A 99 1.05 -20.04 -5.98
CA ARG A 99 0.09 -20.87 -5.24
C ARG A 99 0.85 -22.05 -4.67
N HIS A 100 1.24 -21.97 -3.40
CA HIS A 100 1.79 -23.12 -2.70
C HIS A 100 0.66 -24.15 -2.53
N ARG A 101 0.56 -25.10 -3.47
CA ARG A 101 -0.27 -26.29 -3.30
C ARG A 101 0.52 -27.22 -2.39
N ARG A 102 0.15 -27.29 -1.11
CA ARG A 102 0.70 -28.33 -0.22
C ARG A 102 0.41 -29.70 -0.87
N PRO A 103 1.43 -30.54 -1.14
CA PRO A 103 1.19 -31.91 -1.59
C PRO A 103 0.31 -32.62 -0.56
N GLY A 104 -0.84 -33.16 -0.99
CA GLY A 104 -1.76 -33.90 -0.13
C GLY A 104 -2.94 -33.13 0.49
N PHE A 105 -3.08 -31.81 0.26
CA PHE A 105 -4.25 -31.06 0.75
C PHE A 105 -5.45 -31.20 -0.21
N GLN A 106 -6.46 -32.01 0.17
CA GLN A 106 -7.76 -32.13 -0.49
C GLN A 106 -8.76 -31.14 0.15
N PRO A 107 -9.45 -30.27 -0.61
CA PRO A 107 -10.38 -29.28 -0.06
C PRO A 107 -11.58 -29.87 0.71
N SER A 108 -11.87 -31.17 0.54
CA SER A 108 -12.97 -31.89 1.18
C SER A 108 -12.74 -32.20 2.66
N SER A 109 -11.54 -31.94 3.21
CA SER A 109 -11.23 -32.18 4.62
C SER A 109 -11.48 -30.97 5.53
N LEU A 110 -12.28 -29.98 5.09
CA LEU A 110 -12.71 -28.89 5.97
C LEU A 110 -13.48 -29.48 7.15
N LEU A 111 -12.80 -29.53 8.30
CA LEU A 111 -13.33 -29.86 9.60
C LEU A 111 -14.59 -29.01 9.82
N ARG A 112 -15.75 -29.65 9.79
CA ARG A 112 -17.03 -29.07 10.20
C ARG A 112 -16.86 -28.59 11.65
N ILE A 113 -16.73 -27.29 11.85
CA ILE A 113 -16.68 -26.68 13.18
C ILE A 113 -18.02 -27.02 13.85
N PRO A 114 -18.06 -27.83 14.93
CA PRO A 114 -19.32 -28.04 15.65
C PRO A 114 -19.73 -26.71 16.32
N PRO A 115 -21.04 -26.39 16.37
CA PRO A 115 -21.50 -25.17 17.01
C PRO A 115 -21.13 -25.18 18.51
N ALA A 116 -20.75 -24.02 19.03
CA ALA A 116 -20.39 -23.84 20.43
C ALA A 116 -21.58 -24.24 21.32
N ALA A 117 -21.33 -25.15 22.27
CA ALA A 117 -22.31 -25.49 23.29
C ALA A 117 -22.53 -24.26 24.18
N ALA A 118 -23.78 -23.78 24.21
CA ALA A 118 -24.21 -22.79 25.20
C ALA A 118 -24.24 -23.46 26.57
N SER A 119 -23.38 -23.01 27.49
CA SER A 119 -23.47 -23.40 28.91
C SER A 119 -24.62 -22.65 29.58
N ALA A 120 -25.42 -23.43 30.32
CA ALA A 120 -26.42 -22.96 31.27
C ALA A 120 -25.77 -22.48 32.59
#